data_AF-A0A3R7X3C4-F1
#
_entry.id   AF-A0A3R7X3C4-F1
#
_cell.length_a   1.000
_cell.length_b   1.000
_cell.length_c   1.000
_cell.angle_alpha   90.00
_cell.angle_beta   90.00
_cell.angle_gamma   90.00
#
_symmetry.space_group_name_H-M   'P 1'
#
loop_
_entity.id
_entity.type
_entity.pdbx_description
1 polymer ?
#
loop_
_entity_poly.entity_id
_entity_poly.type
_entity_poly.pdbx_seq_one_letter_code
_entity_poly.pdbx_strand_id
1 'polypeptide(L)'
;MKSCIKKVTEGFDLTCKEAEKAMNMIFKEATDAQIAAFLIALRMKSVTDDELTGFAKGMRKASNRIHPKTTGTIIDTCGTGGDLHNTINVSTISAIIASAAGVPVAKHGNYSVTSLSGSADMLKSLGIRIDCSPKEVEDSIEKIGIGFMLAPLFHPSMKRVAGIRRELGVHTIFNILGPLTNPAGAEGQVIGVYDKNLCEPMARVLRTLGVKRGLV
;
A
#
# COMPACT_ATOMS: atom_id res chain seq x y z
N MET A 1 -7.37 -19.77 -8.96
CA MET A 1 -7.78 -19.43 -7.57
C MET A 1 -8.04 -20.67 -6.72
N LYS A 2 -8.84 -21.65 -7.18
CA LYS A 2 -9.15 -22.88 -6.42
C LYS A 2 -7.91 -23.59 -5.84
N SER A 3 -6.84 -23.71 -6.61
CA SER A 3 -5.57 -24.30 -6.15
C SER A 3 -4.92 -23.51 -5.00
N CYS A 4 -4.90 -22.18 -5.09
CA CYS A 4 -4.40 -21.31 -4.02
C CYS A 4 -5.24 -21.48 -2.75
N ILE A 5 -6.57 -21.49 -2.87
CA ILE A 5 -7.47 -21.71 -1.73
C ILE A 5 -7.15 -23.04 -1.06
N LYS A 6 -7.15 -24.15 -1.83
CA LYS A 6 -6.85 -25.48 -1.30
C LYS A 6 -5.54 -25.49 -0.49
N LYS A 7 -4.47 -24.95 -1.09
CA LYS A 7 -3.14 -24.90 -0.48
C LYS A 7 -3.14 -24.15 0.85
N VAL A 8 -3.72 -22.94 0.90
CA VAL A 8 -3.74 -22.14 2.13
C VAL A 8 -4.70 -22.71 3.20
N THR A 9 -5.79 -23.37 2.80
CA THR A 9 -6.70 -24.05 3.74
C THR A 9 -6.08 -25.29 4.36
N GLU A 10 -5.13 -25.93 3.69
CA GLU A 10 -4.34 -27.05 4.20
C GLU A 10 -3.14 -26.58 5.05
N GLY A 11 -2.98 -25.27 5.26
CA GLY A 11 -1.90 -24.69 6.06
C GLY A 11 -0.58 -24.53 5.32
N PHE A 12 -0.54 -24.74 4.00
CA PHE A 12 0.67 -24.58 3.20
C PHE A 12 0.85 -23.14 2.70
N ASP A 13 2.09 -22.68 2.72
CA ASP A 13 2.45 -21.34 2.24
C ASP A 13 2.47 -21.26 0.71
N LEU A 14 2.06 -20.10 0.19
CA LEU A 14 2.33 -19.75 -1.19
C LEU A 14 3.76 -19.23 -1.32
N THR A 15 4.45 -19.66 -2.37
CA THR A 15 5.68 -19.00 -2.82
C THR A 15 5.38 -17.56 -3.25
N CYS A 16 6.39 -16.69 -3.25
CA CYS A 16 6.23 -15.31 -3.74
C CYS A 16 5.61 -15.25 -5.16
N LYS A 17 5.99 -16.17 -6.06
CA LYS A 17 5.40 -16.25 -7.41
C LYS A 17 3.92 -16.67 -7.41
N GLU A 18 3.55 -17.61 -6.54
CA GLU A 18 2.14 -18.04 -6.39
C GLU A 18 1.28 -16.92 -5.80
N ALA A 19 1.79 -16.21 -4.77
CA ALA A 19 1.09 -15.07 -4.17
C ALA A 19 0.91 -13.91 -5.17
N GLU A 20 1.92 -13.63 -6.00
CA GLU A 20 1.80 -12.63 -7.07
C GLU A 20 0.73 -13.02 -8.11
N LYS A 21 0.72 -14.29 -8.55
CA LYS A 21 -0.32 -14.83 -9.43
C LYS A 21 -1.69 -14.78 -8.77
N ALA A 22 -1.78 -15.08 -7.47
CA ALA A 22 -3.02 -15.00 -6.71
C ALA A 22 -3.58 -13.57 -6.69
N MET A 23 -2.72 -12.55 -6.50
CA MET A 23 -3.15 -11.15 -6.60
C MET A 23 -3.75 -10.82 -7.97
N ASN A 24 -3.12 -11.26 -9.06
CA ASN A 24 -3.66 -11.05 -10.41
C ASN A 24 -5.00 -11.76 -10.61
N MET A 25 -5.16 -12.99 -10.09
CA MET A 25 -6.44 -13.71 -10.14
C MET A 25 -7.52 -12.99 -9.32
N ILE A 26 -7.19 -12.45 -8.14
CA ILE A 26 -8.11 -11.64 -7.31
C ILE A 26 -8.65 -10.47 -8.12
N PHE A 27 -7.79 -9.79 -8.88
CA PHE A 27 -8.19 -8.60 -9.64
C PHE A 27 -8.95 -8.88 -10.94
N LYS A 28 -8.82 -10.06 -11.54
CA LYS A 28 -9.33 -10.33 -12.90
C LYS A 28 -10.38 -11.43 -13.01
N GLU A 29 -10.21 -12.53 -12.30
CA GLU A 29 -10.88 -13.79 -12.63
C GLU A 29 -11.64 -14.42 -11.46
N ALA A 30 -11.18 -14.20 -10.23
CA ALA A 30 -11.75 -14.86 -9.06
C ALA A 30 -13.17 -14.35 -8.77
N THR A 31 -14.05 -15.24 -8.33
CA THR A 31 -15.39 -14.86 -7.85
C THR A 31 -15.32 -14.27 -6.43
N ASP A 32 -16.38 -13.58 -6.01
CA ASP A 32 -16.44 -12.97 -4.67
C ASP A 32 -16.26 -14.01 -3.56
N ALA A 33 -16.94 -15.16 -3.68
CA ALA A 33 -16.80 -16.27 -2.76
C ALA A 33 -15.36 -16.81 -2.69
N GLN A 34 -14.67 -16.90 -3.84
CA GLN A 34 -13.28 -17.36 -3.88
C GLN A 34 -12.34 -16.37 -3.21
N ILE A 35 -12.52 -15.07 -3.45
CA ILE A 35 -11.70 -14.03 -2.82
C ILE A 35 -11.94 -14.03 -1.31
N ALA A 36 -13.20 -14.05 -0.86
CA ALA A 36 -13.55 -14.10 0.55
C ALA A 36 -12.93 -15.30 1.26
N ALA A 37 -13.12 -16.51 0.70
CA ALA A 37 -12.54 -17.74 1.24
C ALA A 37 -11.01 -17.67 1.31
N PHE A 38 -10.37 -17.18 0.25
CA PHE A 38 -8.92 -17.05 0.21
C PHE A 38 -8.37 -16.07 1.25
N LEU A 39 -9.01 -14.91 1.43
CA LEU A 39 -8.57 -13.89 2.39
C LEU A 39 -8.70 -14.36 3.83
N ILE A 40 -9.79 -15.08 4.16
CA ILE A 40 -9.98 -15.65 5.49
C ILE A 40 -9.02 -16.80 5.75
N ALA A 41 -8.82 -17.70 4.77
CA ALA A 41 -7.87 -18.79 4.91
C ALA A 41 -6.43 -18.28 5.13
N LEU A 42 -6.00 -17.25 4.39
CA LEU A 42 -4.71 -16.59 4.60
C LEU A 42 -4.60 -15.97 6.00
N ARG A 43 -5.67 -15.30 6.47
CA ARG A 43 -5.70 -14.72 7.82
C ARG A 43 -5.53 -15.80 8.89
N MET A 44 -6.22 -16.92 8.75
CA MET A 44 -6.15 -18.03 9.72
C MET A 44 -4.80 -18.73 9.70
N LYS A 45 -4.20 -18.92 8.52
CA LYS A 45 -2.85 -19.50 8.35
C LYS A 45 -1.75 -18.59 8.90
N SER A 46 -1.99 -17.28 8.92
CA SER A 46 -0.96 -16.23 8.99
C SER A 46 -0.16 -16.12 7.69
N VAL A 47 0.18 -14.89 7.33
CA VAL A 47 0.84 -14.58 6.05
C VAL A 47 2.35 -14.53 6.24
N THR A 48 3.09 -15.19 5.36
CA THR A 48 4.57 -15.17 5.38
C THR A 48 5.15 -13.96 4.65
N ASP A 49 6.43 -13.67 4.88
CA ASP A 49 7.12 -12.58 4.20
C ASP A 49 7.13 -12.76 2.67
N ASP A 50 7.26 -14.00 2.18
CA ASP A 50 7.24 -14.34 0.75
C ASP A 50 5.87 -14.08 0.13
N GLU A 51 4.80 -14.46 0.84
CA GLU A 51 3.43 -14.20 0.45
C GLU A 51 3.16 -12.70 0.38
N LEU A 52 3.49 -11.97 1.45
CA LEU A 52 3.33 -10.51 1.53
C LEU A 52 4.11 -9.81 0.41
N THR A 53 5.35 -10.25 0.13
CA THR A 53 6.16 -9.76 -0.98
C THR A 53 5.49 -10.01 -2.33
N GLY A 54 4.98 -11.23 -2.57
CA GLY A 54 4.30 -11.58 -3.81
C GLY A 54 3.03 -10.75 -4.04
N PHE A 55 2.22 -10.59 -3.00
CA PHE A 55 1.02 -9.75 -3.06
C PHE A 55 1.36 -8.28 -3.32
N ALA A 56 2.40 -7.74 -2.66
CA ALA A 56 2.86 -6.37 -2.89
C ALA A 56 3.36 -6.17 -4.34
N LYS A 57 4.13 -7.12 -4.90
CA LYS A 57 4.53 -7.12 -6.31
C LYS A 57 3.33 -7.13 -7.25
N GLY A 58 2.35 -7.98 -6.99
CA GLY A 58 1.11 -8.06 -7.78
C GLY A 58 0.34 -6.74 -7.77
N MET A 59 0.21 -6.10 -6.59
CA MET A 59 -0.44 -4.80 -6.46
C MET A 59 0.33 -3.66 -7.16
N ARG A 60 1.67 -3.63 -7.04
CA ARG A 60 2.51 -2.66 -7.76
C ARG A 60 2.35 -2.82 -9.28
N LYS A 61 2.32 -4.06 -9.79
CA LYS A 61 2.11 -4.34 -11.23
C LYS A 61 0.73 -3.92 -11.74
N ALA A 62 -0.30 -3.97 -10.89
CA ALA A 62 -1.65 -3.54 -11.23
C ALA A 62 -1.90 -2.04 -10.95
N SER A 63 -0.89 -1.30 -10.48
CA SER A 63 -1.02 0.13 -10.18
C SER A 63 -0.74 1.01 -11.40
N ASN A 64 -1.26 2.23 -11.39
CA ASN A 64 -0.89 3.28 -12.33
C ASN A 64 0.50 3.81 -11.94
N ARG A 65 1.55 3.14 -12.41
CA ARG A 65 2.92 3.47 -12.05
C ARG A 65 3.39 4.79 -12.67
N ILE A 66 4.24 5.49 -11.93
CA ILE A 66 4.95 6.71 -12.36
C ILE A 66 6.44 6.51 -12.14
N HIS A 67 7.27 7.25 -12.88
CA HIS A 67 8.73 7.18 -12.78
C HIS A 67 9.34 8.59 -12.82
N PRO A 68 9.12 9.40 -11.77
CA PRO A 68 9.61 10.77 -11.73
C PRO A 68 11.14 10.83 -11.83
N LYS A 69 11.65 11.73 -12.66
CA LYS A 69 13.09 11.98 -12.82
C LYS A 69 13.55 12.99 -11.78
N THR A 70 14.27 12.51 -10.76
CA THR A 70 14.81 13.35 -9.69
C THR A 70 16.28 12.99 -9.44
N THR A 71 17.05 13.94 -8.91
CA THR A 71 18.49 13.76 -8.61
C THR A 71 18.75 13.09 -7.27
N GLY A 72 17.70 12.82 -6.48
CA GLY A 72 17.80 12.27 -5.13
C GLY A 72 16.98 10.99 -4.92
N THR A 73 17.11 10.39 -3.74
CA THR A 73 16.30 9.24 -3.32
C THR A 73 14.85 9.68 -3.11
N ILE A 74 13.93 9.18 -3.92
CA ILE A 74 12.50 9.39 -3.72
C ILE A 74 12.06 8.66 -2.45
N ILE A 75 11.38 9.37 -1.55
CA ILE A 75 10.86 8.81 -0.29
C ILE A 75 9.34 8.77 -0.21
N ASP A 76 8.84 7.87 0.65
CA ASP A 76 7.44 7.82 1.07
C ASP A 76 7.34 7.76 2.61
N THR A 77 6.29 8.38 3.15
CA THR A 77 5.94 8.37 4.56
C THR A 77 4.49 7.90 4.66
N CYS A 78 4.28 6.59 4.68
CA CYS A 78 2.96 5.98 4.70
C CYS A 78 2.77 5.19 6.00
N GLY A 79 1.55 4.75 6.27
CA GLY A 79 1.28 3.87 7.40
C GLY A 79 0.15 2.92 7.07
N THR A 80 0.05 1.82 7.81
CA THR A 80 -1.05 0.86 7.67
C THR A 80 -2.40 1.50 8.02
N GLY A 81 -2.38 2.58 8.81
CA GLY A 81 -3.57 3.12 9.46
C GLY A 81 -4.13 2.14 10.50
N GLY A 82 -5.29 2.47 11.08
CA GLY A 82 -5.99 1.56 12.00
C GLY A 82 -5.41 1.48 13.41
N ASP A 83 -4.54 2.41 13.81
CA ASP A 83 -4.01 2.47 15.18
C ASP A 83 -5.06 2.97 16.21
N LEU A 84 -6.18 3.55 15.76
CA LEU A 84 -7.27 4.10 16.59
C LEU A 84 -6.86 5.22 17.55
N HIS A 85 -5.67 5.80 17.40
CA HIS A 85 -5.16 6.83 18.31
C HIS A 85 -5.64 8.25 17.96
N ASN A 86 -6.39 8.44 16.86
CA ASN A 86 -6.95 9.74 16.42
C ASN A 86 -5.93 10.88 16.47
N THR A 87 -4.69 10.61 16.07
CA THR A 87 -3.61 11.60 16.05
C THR A 87 -3.75 12.54 14.85
N ILE A 88 -2.97 13.63 14.89
CA ILE A 88 -2.80 14.48 13.71
C ILE A 88 -2.16 13.70 12.56
N ASN A 89 -2.27 14.21 11.33
CA ASN A 89 -1.70 13.59 10.13
C ASN A 89 -0.16 13.74 10.06
N VAL A 90 0.55 13.16 11.04
CA VAL A 90 2.01 13.28 11.23
C VAL A 90 2.75 12.93 9.94
N SER A 91 2.43 11.81 9.31
CA SER A 91 3.11 11.39 8.08
C SER A 91 2.92 12.38 6.93
N THR A 92 1.79 13.07 6.84
CA THR A 92 1.55 14.09 5.80
C THR A 92 2.37 15.34 6.08
N ILE A 93 2.46 15.75 7.34
CA ILE A 93 3.30 16.89 7.76
C ILE A 93 4.78 16.56 7.52
N SER A 94 5.25 15.35 7.88
CA SER A 94 6.61 14.90 7.63
C SER A 94 6.98 14.90 6.15
N ALA A 95 6.06 14.48 5.26
CA ALA A 95 6.26 14.55 3.82
C ALA A 95 6.49 16.00 3.33
N ILE A 96 5.68 16.95 3.80
CA ILE A 96 5.79 18.36 3.43
C ILE A 96 7.15 18.93 3.90
N ILE A 97 7.53 18.67 5.15
CA ILE A 97 8.80 19.14 5.72
C ILE A 97 10.00 18.53 4.98
N ALA A 98 9.98 17.23 4.70
CA ALA A 98 11.06 16.57 3.96
C ALA A 98 11.23 17.14 2.54
N SER A 99 10.11 17.41 1.85
CA SER A 99 10.13 18.07 0.55
C SER A 99 10.69 19.49 0.60
N ALA A 100 10.27 20.27 1.60
CA ALA A 100 10.81 21.62 1.82
C ALA A 100 12.31 21.61 2.14
N ALA A 101 12.84 20.51 2.69
CA ALA A 101 14.27 20.30 2.92
C ALA A 101 15.03 19.79 1.66
N GLY A 102 14.37 19.68 0.51
CA GLY A 102 14.98 19.30 -0.77
C GLY A 102 14.96 17.79 -1.07
N VAL A 103 14.25 16.98 -0.30
CA VAL A 103 14.11 15.54 -0.57
C VAL A 103 12.92 15.30 -1.49
N PRO A 104 13.06 14.57 -2.61
CA PRO A 104 11.90 14.22 -3.44
C PRO A 104 10.93 13.29 -2.72
N VAL A 105 9.65 13.66 -2.64
CA VAL A 105 8.63 12.91 -1.91
C VAL A 105 7.51 12.42 -2.85
N ALA A 106 7.33 11.10 -2.91
CA ALA A 106 6.18 10.47 -3.56
C ALA A 106 5.29 9.86 -2.48
N LYS A 107 4.44 10.68 -1.87
CA LYS A 107 3.61 10.27 -0.74
C LYS A 107 2.43 9.42 -1.21
N HIS A 108 2.35 8.18 -0.77
CA HIS A 108 1.15 7.35 -0.97
C HIS A 108 0.17 7.57 0.19
N GLY A 109 -1.11 7.77 -0.13
CA GLY A 109 -2.11 8.02 0.90
C GLY A 109 -3.54 7.76 0.45
N ASN A 110 -4.45 7.82 1.41
CA ASN A 110 -5.87 7.54 1.20
C ASN A 110 -6.75 8.49 2.04
N TYR A 111 -8.05 8.43 1.79
CA TYR A 111 -9.07 8.94 2.70
C TYR A 111 -9.07 8.16 4.00
N SER A 112 -9.62 8.75 5.07
CA SER A 112 -9.82 8.03 6.31
C SER A 112 -10.68 6.78 6.12
N VAL A 113 -10.33 5.71 6.84
CA VAL A 113 -11.15 4.50 6.97
C VAL A 113 -11.62 4.31 8.42
N THR A 114 -10.82 4.72 9.40
CA THR A 114 -11.10 4.52 10.84
C THR A 114 -10.85 5.75 11.72
N SER A 115 -10.08 6.75 11.26
CA SER A 115 -9.79 7.97 12.03
C SER A 115 -10.73 9.12 11.65
N LEU A 116 -10.65 10.24 12.37
CA LEU A 116 -11.41 11.45 12.03
C LEU A 116 -10.97 12.09 10.69
N SER A 117 -9.71 11.93 10.28
CA SER A 117 -9.17 12.52 9.04
C SER A 117 -7.98 11.72 8.53
N GLY A 118 -8.02 11.31 7.26
CA GLY A 118 -6.89 10.71 6.55
C GLY A 118 -6.00 11.77 5.89
N SER A 119 -4.93 11.31 5.24
CA SER A 119 -4.00 12.20 4.54
C SER A 119 -4.67 12.97 3.40
N ALA A 120 -5.59 12.32 2.69
CA ALA A 120 -6.34 12.95 1.61
C ALA A 120 -7.30 14.03 2.15
N ASP A 121 -7.98 13.75 3.26
CA ASP A 121 -8.93 14.68 3.89
C ASP A 121 -8.22 15.96 4.37
N MET A 122 -7.04 15.83 4.99
CA MET A 122 -6.21 16.95 5.41
C MET A 122 -5.79 17.82 4.22
N LEU A 123 -5.21 17.21 3.18
CA LEU A 123 -4.74 17.94 2.00
C LEU A 123 -5.88 18.67 1.29
N LYS A 124 -7.04 18.02 1.16
CA LYS A 124 -8.25 18.63 0.58
C LYS A 124 -8.72 19.83 1.41
N SER A 125 -8.67 19.74 2.74
CA SER A 125 -9.05 20.84 3.63
C SER A 125 -8.09 22.03 3.54
N LEU A 126 -6.84 21.81 3.13
CA LEU A 126 -5.86 22.85 2.84
C LEU A 126 -6.01 23.45 1.42
N GLY A 127 -7.04 23.05 0.66
CA GLY A 127 -7.25 23.50 -0.72
C GLY A 127 -6.34 22.83 -1.75
N ILE A 128 -5.61 21.77 -1.36
CA ILE A 128 -4.74 21.04 -2.29
C ILE A 128 -5.60 20.07 -3.10
N ARG A 129 -5.46 20.14 -4.43
CA ARG A 129 -6.07 19.18 -5.34
C ARG A 129 -5.38 17.83 -5.20
N ILE A 130 -6.14 16.81 -4.77
CA ILE A 130 -5.62 15.46 -4.47
C ILE A 130 -5.99 14.41 -5.53
N ASP A 131 -6.81 14.78 -6.52
CA ASP A 131 -7.30 13.90 -7.57
C ASP A 131 -6.54 14.07 -8.89
N CYS A 132 -5.26 14.43 -8.79
CA CYS A 132 -4.35 14.57 -9.91
C CYS A 132 -4.12 13.23 -10.63
N SER A 133 -4.04 13.29 -11.96
CA SER A 133 -3.65 12.16 -12.80
C SER A 133 -2.21 11.71 -12.50
N PRO A 134 -1.83 10.46 -12.85
CA PRO A 134 -0.46 9.99 -12.69
C PRO A 134 0.58 10.94 -13.30
N LYS A 135 0.29 11.53 -14.47
CA LYS A 135 1.21 12.46 -15.11
C LYS A 135 1.35 13.78 -14.35
N GLU A 136 0.25 14.34 -13.86
CA GLU A 136 0.29 15.55 -13.03
C GLU A 136 1.07 15.32 -11.72
N VAL A 137 0.93 14.14 -11.10
CA VAL A 137 1.68 13.80 -9.88
C VAL A 137 3.17 13.63 -10.18
N GLU A 138 3.53 12.96 -11.28
CA GLU A 138 4.91 12.84 -11.73
C GLU A 138 5.53 14.21 -11.96
N ASP A 139 4.85 15.10 -12.69
CA ASP A 139 5.27 16.46 -12.93
C ASP A 139 5.42 17.28 -11.64
N SER A 140 4.53 17.07 -10.66
CA SER A 140 4.60 17.72 -9.35
C SER A 140 5.86 17.30 -8.58
N ILE A 141 6.21 16.01 -8.62
CA ILE A 141 7.43 15.51 -7.98
C ILE A 141 8.67 16.11 -8.65
N GLU A 142 8.71 16.17 -9.98
CA GLU A 142 9.86 16.70 -10.72
C GLU A 142 10.04 18.22 -10.57
N LYS A 143 8.94 19.00 -10.53
CA LYS A 143 8.98 20.47 -10.52
C LYS A 143 8.95 21.08 -9.12
N ILE A 144 8.21 20.46 -8.20
CA ILE A 144 7.96 21.00 -6.85
C ILE A 144 8.72 20.19 -5.79
N GLY A 145 9.06 18.93 -6.07
CA GLY A 145 9.74 18.03 -5.13
C GLY A 145 8.78 17.19 -4.29
N ILE A 146 7.46 17.30 -4.48
CA ILE A 146 6.45 16.47 -3.81
C ILE A 146 5.27 16.16 -4.71
N GLY A 147 4.76 14.94 -4.60
CA GLY A 147 3.51 14.51 -5.20
C GLY A 147 2.72 13.61 -4.25
N PHE A 148 1.40 13.78 -4.26
CA PHE A 148 0.48 12.94 -3.51
C PHE A 148 -0.20 11.93 -4.44
N MET A 149 -0.03 10.65 -4.15
CA MET A 149 -0.64 9.54 -4.88
C MET A 149 -1.85 9.04 -4.11
N LEU A 150 -3.05 9.45 -4.53
CA LEU A 150 -4.31 9.01 -3.93
C LEU A 150 -4.61 7.54 -4.30
N ALA A 151 -4.67 6.67 -3.29
CA ALA A 151 -4.74 5.21 -3.49
C ALA A 151 -5.88 4.74 -4.43
N PRO A 152 -7.13 5.24 -4.34
CA PRO A 152 -8.18 4.91 -5.31
C PRO A 152 -7.86 5.23 -6.79
N LEU A 153 -7.05 6.26 -7.06
CA LEU A 153 -6.64 6.63 -8.42
C LEU A 153 -5.44 5.81 -8.90
N PHE A 154 -4.52 5.49 -7.99
CA PHE A 154 -3.31 4.75 -8.32
C PHE A 154 -3.46 3.23 -8.28
N HIS A 155 -4.45 2.71 -7.56
CA HIS A 155 -4.77 1.29 -7.47
C HIS A 155 -6.22 1.01 -7.89
N PRO A 156 -6.63 1.29 -9.15
CA PRO A 156 -8.02 1.15 -9.58
C PRO A 156 -8.55 -0.28 -9.42
N SER A 157 -7.70 -1.30 -9.57
CA SER A 157 -8.05 -2.71 -9.35
C SER A 157 -8.52 -3.01 -7.92
N MET A 158 -8.23 -2.15 -6.94
CA MET A 158 -8.73 -2.32 -5.56
C MET A 158 -10.25 -2.19 -5.46
N LYS A 159 -10.93 -1.57 -6.44
CA LYS A 159 -12.40 -1.57 -6.51
C LYS A 159 -12.97 -2.99 -6.51
N ARG A 160 -12.26 -3.96 -7.11
CA ARG A 160 -12.65 -5.38 -7.16
C ARG A 160 -12.81 -5.99 -5.78
N VAL A 161 -12.02 -5.58 -4.80
CA VAL A 161 -12.01 -6.16 -3.44
C VAL A 161 -12.69 -5.27 -2.40
N ALA A 162 -13.08 -4.04 -2.75
CA ALA A 162 -13.63 -3.07 -1.81
C ALA A 162 -14.93 -3.56 -1.15
N GLY A 163 -15.90 -4.05 -1.94
CA GLY A 163 -17.17 -4.58 -1.44
C GLY A 163 -16.97 -5.79 -0.53
N ILE A 164 -16.17 -6.76 -0.98
CA ILE A 164 -15.87 -7.99 -0.23
C ILE A 164 -15.19 -7.66 1.11
N ARG A 165 -14.20 -6.77 1.13
CA ARG A 165 -13.52 -6.37 2.36
C ARG A 165 -14.48 -5.71 3.36
N ARG A 166 -15.42 -4.90 2.86
CA ARG A 166 -16.46 -4.27 3.70
C ARG A 166 -17.40 -5.31 4.29
N GLU A 167 -17.83 -6.30 3.50
CA GLU A 167 -18.71 -7.39 3.96
C GLU A 167 -18.02 -8.34 4.93
N LEU A 168 -16.74 -8.65 4.72
CA LEU A 168 -15.96 -9.47 5.65
C LEU A 168 -15.79 -8.81 7.02
N GLY A 169 -15.68 -7.48 7.09
CA GLY A 169 -15.62 -6.74 8.35
C GLY A 169 -14.39 -7.03 9.23
N VAL A 170 -13.40 -7.78 8.73
CA VAL A 170 -12.19 -8.16 9.47
C VAL A 170 -10.92 -7.74 8.73
N HIS A 171 -9.83 -7.57 9.47
CA HIS A 171 -8.52 -7.28 8.87
C HIS A 171 -8.07 -8.43 7.96
N THR A 172 -7.50 -8.08 6.82
CA THR A 172 -6.94 -9.03 5.85
C THR A 172 -5.54 -8.56 5.45
N ILE A 173 -4.88 -9.32 4.57
CA ILE A 173 -3.59 -8.94 3.99
C ILE A 173 -3.60 -7.53 3.38
N PHE A 174 -4.74 -7.06 2.87
CA PHE A 174 -4.89 -5.70 2.32
C PHE A 174 -4.72 -4.57 3.34
N ASN A 175 -4.81 -4.84 4.64
CA ASN A 175 -4.59 -3.84 5.68
C ASN A 175 -3.10 -3.50 5.88
N ILE A 176 -2.19 -4.39 5.47
CA ILE A 176 -0.74 -4.19 5.59
C ILE A 176 -0.06 -3.96 4.23
N LEU A 177 -0.76 -4.22 3.11
CA LEU A 177 -0.21 -4.03 1.77
C LEU A 177 -0.05 -2.56 1.36
N GLY A 178 -0.89 -1.64 1.86
CA GLY A 178 -0.92 -0.24 1.38
C GLY A 178 0.45 0.47 1.38
N PRO A 179 1.19 0.47 2.51
CA PRO A 179 2.53 1.07 2.57
C PRO A 179 3.56 0.37 1.67
N LEU A 180 3.35 -0.88 1.29
CA LEU A 180 4.28 -1.66 0.48
C LEU A 180 4.06 -1.45 -1.02
N THR A 181 3.03 -0.71 -1.44
CA THR A 181 2.61 -0.63 -2.85
C THR A 181 2.76 0.75 -3.47
N ASN A 182 3.68 1.59 -2.96
CA ASN A 182 3.97 2.91 -3.51
C ASN A 182 4.15 2.86 -5.05
N PRO A 183 3.28 3.53 -5.85
CA PRO A 183 3.29 3.44 -7.31
C PRO A 183 4.53 4.04 -7.99
N ALA A 184 5.19 5.00 -7.34
CA ALA A 184 6.42 5.61 -7.81
C ALA A 184 7.66 4.74 -7.57
N GLY A 185 7.53 3.63 -6.82
CA GLY A 185 8.66 2.78 -6.46
C GLY A 185 9.65 3.48 -5.55
N ALA A 186 9.16 4.22 -4.54
CA ALA A 186 9.99 4.94 -3.58
C ALA A 186 11.15 4.08 -3.05
N GLU A 187 12.35 4.65 -3.10
CA GLU A 187 13.60 3.98 -2.72
C GLU A 187 13.88 4.11 -1.21
N GLY A 188 13.32 5.15 -0.59
CA GLY A 188 13.27 5.34 0.86
C GLY A 188 11.84 5.25 1.38
N GLN A 189 11.61 4.55 2.48
CA GLN A 189 10.28 4.50 3.10
C GLN A 189 10.38 4.59 4.63
N VAL A 190 9.52 5.40 5.22
CA VAL A 190 9.20 5.37 6.66
C VAL A 190 7.76 4.88 6.79
N ILE A 191 7.57 3.72 7.41
CA ILE A 191 6.27 3.05 7.50
C ILE A 191 5.81 2.97 8.94
N GLY A 192 4.69 3.61 9.27
CA GLY A 192 4.00 3.36 10.53
C GLY A 192 3.16 2.08 10.49
N VAL A 193 3.21 1.27 11.53
CA VAL A 193 2.38 0.05 11.68
C VAL A 193 1.49 0.13 12.92
N TYR A 194 0.29 -0.44 12.85
CA TYR A 194 -0.65 -0.46 13.99
C TYR A 194 -0.31 -1.50 15.05
N ASP A 195 0.51 -2.50 14.73
CA ASP A 195 0.94 -3.57 15.64
C ASP A 195 2.46 -3.72 15.56
N LYS A 196 3.14 -3.68 16.73
CA LYS A 196 4.58 -3.85 16.86
C LYS A 196 5.11 -5.15 16.22
N ASN A 197 4.27 -6.19 16.16
CA ASN A 197 4.65 -7.48 15.57
C ASN A 197 4.79 -7.38 14.04
N LEU A 198 4.30 -6.30 13.41
CA LEU A 198 4.46 -6.04 11.99
C LEU A 198 5.75 -5.32 11.63
N CYS A 199 6.46 -4.73 12.60
CA CYS A 199 7.70 -3.98 12.34
C CYS A 199 8.74 -4.84 11.59
N GLU A 200 9.08 -5.99 12.16
CA GLU A 200 10.11 -6.86 11.59
C GLU A 200 9.69 -7.51 10.25
N PRO A 201 8.48 -8.11 10.11
CA PRO A 201 8.03 -8.64 8.83
C PRO A 201 8.00 -7.58 7.71
N MET A 202 7.48 -6.38 7.99
CA MET A 202 7.43 -5.32 6.97
C MET A 202 8.84 -4.85 6.59
N ALA A 203 9.77 -4.74 7.54
CA ALA A 203 11.16 -4.41 7.24
C ALA A 203 11.84 -5.46 6.34
N ARG A 204 11.62 -6.75 6.60
CA ARG A 204 12.14 -7.83 5.75
C ARG A 204 11.54 -7.79 4.35
N VAL A 205 10.24 -7.51 4.23
CA VAL A 205 9.57 -7.35 2.94
C VAL A 205 10.07 -6.13 2.17
N LEU A 206 10.29 -4.98 2.82
CA LEU A 206 10.87 -3.79 2.17
C LEU A 206 12.23 -4.12 1.54
N ARG A 207 13.09 -4.83 2.27
CA ARG A 207 14.39 -5.31 1.76
C ARG A 207 14.21 -6.19 0.53
N THR A 208 13.30 -7.17 0.56
CA THR A 208 13.03 -8.08 -0.57
C THR A 208 12.41 -7.36 -1.78
N LEU A 209 11.65 -6.29 -1.54
CA LEU A 209 11.08 -5.42 -2.58
C LEU A 209 12.10 -4.45 -3.19
N GLY A 210 13.35 -4.43 -2.70
CA GLY A 210 14.43 -3.60 -3.22
C GLY A 210 14.44 -2.15 -2.70
N VAL A 211 13.75 -1.87 -1.60
CA VAL A 211 13.80 -0.56 -0.94
C VAL A 211 15.18 -0.37 -0.32
N LYS A 212 15.88 0.69 -0.71
CA LYS A 212 17.28 0.94 -0.33
C LYS A 212 17.41 1.38 1.12
N ARG A 213 16.45 2.18 1.62
CA ARG A 213 16.42 2.66 3.00
C ARG A 213 15.00 2.56 3.57
N GLY A 214 14.78 1.61 4.47
CA GLY A 214 13.49 1.41 5.12
C GLY A 214 13.60 1.63 6.63
N LEU A 215 12.61 2.33 7.20
CA LEU A 215 12.34 2.34 8.63
C LEU A 215 10.87 1.93 8.82
N VAL A 216 10.64 0.99 9.73
CA VAL A 216 9.29 0.54 10.13
C VAL A 216 9.15 0.67 11.63
#